data_AF-A0A2V5X716-F1
#
_entry.id   AF-A0A2V5X716-F1
#
_cell.length_a   1.000
_cell.length_b   1.000
_cell.length_c   1.000
_cell.angle_alpha   90.00
_cell.angle_beta   90.00
_cell.angle_gamma   90.00
#
_symmetry.space_group_name_H-M   'P 1'
#
loop_
_entity.id
_entity.type
_entity.pdbx_description
1 polymer ?
#
loop_
_entity_poly.entity_id
_entity_poly.type
_entity_poly.pdbx_seq_one_letter_code
_entity_poly.pdbx_strand_id
1 'polypeptide(L)' 'MATLKLEIVTPEEKIYSEDVDMVTLPGSEGELGIYPKHVPVLTTLKPGEL' A
#
# COMPACT_ATOMS: atom_id res chain seq x y z
N MET A 1 10.69 7.49 -14.50
CA MET A 1 10.68 6.94 -13.13
C MET A 1 9.36 6.18 -13.01
N ALA A 2 9.38 4.93 -12.56
CA ALA A 2 8.14 4.15 -12.46
C ALA A 2 7.50 4.46 -11.10
N THR A 3 6.30 5.03 -11.09
CA THR A 3 5.54 5.31 -9.86
C THR A 3 4.51 4.22 -9.61
N LEU A 4 4.15 4.01 -8.35
CA LEU A 4 3.08 3.14 -7.88
C LEU A 4 1.90 4.03 -7.47
N LYS A 5 0.73 3.80 -8.07
CA LYS A 5 -0.49 4.50 -7.62
C LYS A 5 -0.98 3.87 -6.31
N LEU A 6 -0.93 4.62 -5.23
CA LEU A 6 -1.38 4.19 -3.91
C LEU A 6 -2.74 4.82 -3.60
N GLU A 7 -3.72 3.97 -3.30
CA GLU A 7 -5.09 4.37 -3.01
C GLU A 7 -5.52 3.77 -1.67
N ILE A 8 -5.80 4.62 -0.68
CA ILE A 8 -6.36 4.19 0.61
C ILE A 8 -7.84 4.56 0.64
N VAL A 9 -8.68 3.54 0.76
CA VAL A 9 -10.14 3.65 0.80
C VAL A 9 -10.65 3.20 2.15
N THR A 10 -11.50 4.01 2.76
CA THR A 10 -12.31 3.62 3.93
C THR A 10 -13.75 3.37 3.49
N PRO A 11 -14.62 2.80 4.34
CA PRO A 11 -16.03 2.62 4.00
C PRO A 11 -16.77 3.94 3.70
N GLU A 12 -16.29 5.06 4.22
CA GLU A 12 -16.93 6.37 4.10
C GLU A 12 -16.43 7.14 2.87
N GLU A 13 -15.12 7.17 2.65
CA GLU A 13 -14.52 7.90 1.53
C GLU A 13 -13.10 7.44 1.20
N LYS A 14 -12.60 7.89 0.06
CA LYS A 14 -11.22 7.68 -0.33
C LYS A 14 -10.34 8.74 0.34
N ILE A 15 -9.54 8.31 1.31
CA ILE A 15 -8.74 9.22 2.13
C ILE A 15 -7.39 9.56 1.50
N TYR A 16 -6.88 8.73 0.58
CA TYR A 16 -5.56 8.96 -0.01
C TYR A 16 -5.47 8.42 -1.44
N SER A 17 -4.80 9.17 -2.32
CA SER A 17 -4.68 8.86 -3.74
C SER A 17 -3.48 9.57 -4.39
N GLU A 18 -2.29 9.01 -4.25
CA GLU A 18 -1.08 9.63 -4.82
C GLU A 18 -0.19 8.59 -5.52
N ASP A 19 0.68 9.09 -6.38
CA ASP A 19 1.73 8.33 -7.05
C ASP A 19 2.99 8.34 -6.18
N VAL A 20 3.37 7.18 -5.63
CA VAL A 20 4.52 7.01 -4.73
C VAL A 20 5.60 6.14 -5.36
N ASP A 21 6.86 6.34 -5.00
CA ASP A 21 7.96 5.51 -5.48
C ASP A 21 8.03 4.15 -4.76
N MET A 22 7.63 4.09 -3.49
CA MET A 22 7.61 2.88 -2.67
C MET A 22 6.61 3.07 -1.54
N VAL A 23 5.97 1.99 -1.10
CA VAL A 23 5.19 1.97 0.14
C VAL A 23 5.68 0.86 1.05
N THR A 24 5.79 1.16 2.34
CA THR A 24 6.02 0.19 3.41
C THR A 24 4.75 0.06 4.24
N LEU A 25 4.27 -1.17 4.42
CA LEU A 25 3.03 -1.43 5.14
C LEU A 25 3.11 -2.71 5.97
N PRO A 26 2.52 -2.73 7.18
CA PRO A 26 2.48 -3.93 8.02
C PRO A 26 1.42 -4.90 7.49
N GLY A 27 1.85 -5.96 6.82
CA GLY A 27 1.00 -7.08 6.43
C GLY A 27 0.73 -8.06 7.58
N SER A 28 -0.22 -8.97 7.37
CA SER A 28 -0.55 -10.03 8.33
C SER A 28 0.65 -10.95 8.62
N GLU A 29 1.48 -11.21 7.62
CA GLU A 29 2.66 -12.08 7.72
C GLU A 29 3.95 -11.34 8.10
N GLY A 30 3.93 -10.01 8.26
CA GLY A 30 5.12 -9.21 8.58
C GLY A 30 5.11 -7.84 7.90
N GLU A 31 6.27 -7.20 7.77
CA GLU A 31 6.40 -5.93 7.06
C GLU A 31 6.53 -6.15 5.55
N LEU A 32 5.81 -5.37 4.75
CA LEU A 32 5.79 -5.45 3.29
C LEU A 32 6.29 -4.14 2.70
N GLY A 33 7.35 -4.19 1.89
CA GLY A 33 7.80 -3.08 1.06
C GLY A 33 7.42 -3.32 -0.41
N ILE A 34 6.52 -2.51 -0.95
CA ILE A 34 6.03 -2.63 -2.32
C ILE A 34 6.71 -1.57 -3.20
N TYR A 35 7.39 -2.06 -4.23
CA TYR A 35 8.07 -1.25 -5.25
C TYR A 35 7.24 -1.14 -6.54
N PRO A 36 7.59 -0.21 -7.45
CA PRO A 36 6.92 -0.08 -8.73
C PRO A 36 7.11 -1.36 -9.56
N LYS A 37 6.04 -1.86 -10.20
CA LYS A 37 5.98 -3.15 -10.93
C LYS A 37 6.04 -4.41 -10.06
N HIS A 38 5.65 -4.33 -8.78
CA HIS A 38 5.48 -5.52 -7.96
C HIS A 38 4.37 -6.43 -8.50
N VAL A 39 4.46 -7.74 -8.22
CA VAL A 39 3.39 -8.69 -8.53
C VAL A 39 2.12 -8.36 -7.72
N PRO A 40 0.93 -8.59 -8.27
CA PRO A 40 -0.30 -8.39 -7.50
C PRO A 40 -0.35 -9.37 -6.33
N VAL A 41 -0.49 -8.83 -5.11
CA VAL A 41 -0.60 -9.60 -3.87
C VAL A 41 -1.83 -9.11 -3.11
N LEU A 42 -2.61 -10.04 -2.60
CA LEU A 42 -3.75 -9.75 -1.71
C LEU A 42 -3.39 -10.26 -0.32
N THR A 43 -3.30 -9.36 0.66
CA THR A 43 -3.03 -9.67 2.06
C THR A 43 -3.89 -8.81 2.96
N THR A 44 -4.15 -9.29 4.17
CA THR A 44 -4.69 -8.46 5.25
C THR A 44 -3.59 -7.56 5.80
N LEU A 45 -3.92 -6.30 6.07
CA LEU A 45 -3.05 -5.33 6.75
C LEU A 45 -3.27 -5.43 8.26
N LYS A 46 -2.19 -5.35 9.03
CA LYS A 46 -2.25 -5.16 10.48
C LYS A 46 -2.35 -3.66 10.80
N PRO A 47 -3.00 -3.28 11.91
CA PRO A 47 -2.92 -1.91 12.40
C PRO A 47 -1.46 -1.60 12.73
N GLY A 48 -0.96 -0.49 12.19
CA GLY A 48 0.41 -0.03 12.36
C GLY A 48 0.65 1.25 11.57
N GLU A 49 1.90 1.67 11.50
CA GLU A 49 2.31 2.91 10.83
C GLU A 49 2.53 2.68 9.34
N LEU A 50 2.15 3.67 8.53
CA LEU A 50 2.31 3.75 7.08
C LEU A 50 3.34 4.83 6.74
#